data_AF-A0A7J7NPN1-F1
#
_entry.id   AF-A0A7J7NPN1-F1
#
_cell.length_a   1.000
_cell.length_b   1.000
_cell.length_c   1.000
_cell.angle_alpha   90.00
_cell.angle_beta   90.00
_cell.angle_gamma   90.00
#
_symmetry.space_group_name_H-M   'P 1'
#
loop_
_entity.id
_entity.type
_entity.pdbx_description
1 polymer ?
#
loop_
_entity_poly.entity_id
_entity_poly.type
_entity_poly.pdbx_seq_one_letter_code
_entity_poly.pdbx_strand_id
1 'polypeptide(L)'
;MFFLFVKYLFFFLKVVMAFHECEGRVSGDTLISLPKWVSEIGNNNHDIYFTECEGRWNTECLTWGVDKERVLQGRTGIEVYYDFMRSFRTEFEDLFEEGLISSVEIGLGSSGELKYPSFAERNGWRYPGVGEFQCYDKYLQENLRDAARLRGHSIWARAPDNAGDYNSRPHETGFFCDRGDYDSSYGRFFLQWYTQTLIDHADNVLSLATLVFQATEIIVKVRRWAPMPIYL
;
A
#
# COMPACT_ATOMS: atom_id res chain seq x y z
N MET A 1 22.66 2.37 -19.74
CA MET A 1 22.43 2.49 -21.21
C MET A 1 21.17 3.28 -21.53
N PHE A 2 19.99 2.98 -20.94
CA PHE A 2 18.75 3.72 -21.19
C PHE A 2 18.83 5.22 -20.83
N PHE A 3 19.21 5.56 -19.60
CA PHE A 3 19.29 6.95 -19.16
C PHE A 3 20.34 7.79 -19.92
N LEU A 4 21.45 7.17 -20.32
CA LEU A 4 22.44 7.79 -21.19
C LEU A 4 21.84 8.13 -22.56
N PHE A 5 21.03 7.23 -23.14
CA PHE A 5 20.35 7.49 -24.40
C PHE A 5 19.32 8.63 -24.31
N VAL A 6 18.59 8.72 -23.19
CA VAL A 6 17.65 9.82 -22.95
C VAL A 6 18.37 11.16 -22.83
N LYS A 7 19.50 11.19 -22.14
CA LYS A 7 20.36 12.39 -22.01
C LYS A 7 20.77 12.96 -23.38
N TYR A 8 21.07 12.10 -24.36
CA TYR A 8 21.39 12.54 -25.73
C TYR A 8 20.22 13.16 -26.49
N LEU A 9 18.98 12.92 -26.06
CA LEU A 9 17.76 13.36 -26.75
C LEU A 9 17.05 14.53 -26.04
N PHE A 10 17.60 15.04 -24.92
CA PHE A 10 17.05 16.16 -24.14
C PHE A 10 15.59 16.01 -23.71
N PHE A 11 15.13 14.79 -23.41
CA PHE A 11 13.80 14.58 -22.85
C PHE A 11 13.82 14.68 -21.32
N PHE A 12 12.81 15.36 -20.76
CA PHE A 12 12.53 15.31 -19.33
C PHE A 12 11.97 13.95 -18.94
N LEU A 13 12.47 13.41 -17.84
CA LEU A 13 12.14 12.10 -17.31
C LEU A 13 11.25 12.23 -16.08
N LYS A 14 10.13 11.52 -16.15
CA LYS A 14 9.38 11.13 -14.96
C LYS A 14 9.76 9.70 -14.60
N VAL A 15 10.30 9.51 -13.40
CA VAL A 15 10.69 8.19 -12.88
C VAL A 15 9.62 7.67 -11.92
N VAL A 16 9.40 6.37 -11.87
CA VAL A 16 8.49 5.73 -10.91
C VAL A 16 9.29 4.81 -9.99
N MET A 17 9.21 5.04 -8.68
CA MET A 17 9.69 4.13 -7.64
C MET A 17 8.63 3.04 -7.42
N ALA A 18 8.68 2.01 -8.25
CA ALA A 18 7.70 0.93 -8.27
C ALA A 18 7.97 -0.11 -7.17
N PHE A 19 7.53 0.18 -5.94
CA PHE A 19 7.59 -0.75 -4.80
C PHE A 19 6.47 -1.80 -4.79
N HIS A 20 6.12 -2.29 -5.98
CA HIS A 20 5.04 -3.26 -6.18
C HIS A 20 5.37 -4.19 -7.34
N GLU A 21 4.74 -5.36 -7.33
CA GLU A 21 4.71 -6.28 -8.45
C GLU A 21 4.04 -5.63 -9.67
N CYS A 22 4.65 -5.81 -10.84
CA CYS A 22 4.11 -5.33 -12.10
C CYS A 22 3.63 -6.53 -12.93
N GLU A 23 2.31 -6.64 -13.09
CA GLU A 23 1.71 -7.54 -14.06
C GLU A 23 1.84 -6.95 -15.48
N GLY A 24 2.45 -7.72 -16.37
CA GLY A 24 2.58 -7.34 -17.77
C GLY A 24 1.20 -7.24 -18.44
N ARG A 25 0.95 -6.15 -19.16
CA ARG A 25 -0.36 -5.84 -19.73
C ARG A 25 -0.70 -6.66 -20.98
N VAL A 26 0.22 -7.49 -21.47
CA VAL A 26 0.08 -8.30 -22.68
C VAL A 26 0.28 -9.77 -22.35
N SER A 27 -0.52 -10.65 -22.96
CA SER A 27 -0.34 -12.10 -22.86
C SER A 27 1.07 -12.50 -23.29
N GLY A 28 1.89 -12.96 -22.33
CA GLY A 28 3.27 -13.38 -22.56
C GLY A 28 4.34 -12.49 -21.90
N ASP A 29 3.95 -11.37 -21.28
CA ASP A 29 4.89 -10.57 -20.49
C ASP A 29 5.27 -11.25 -19.17
N THR A 30 6.56 -11.16 -18.83
CA THR A 30 7.11 -11.65 -17.56
C THR A 30 6.60 -10.82 -16.40
N LEU A 31 5.98 -11.46 -15.42
CA LEU A 31 5.64 -10.85 -14.12
C LEU A 31 6.93 -10.34 -13.46
N ILE A 32 7.00 -9.03 -13.19
CA ILE A 32 8.10 -8.47 -12.40
C ILE A 32 7.64 -8.46 -10.95
N SER A 33 8.01 -9.51 -10.21
CA SER A 33 7.70 -9.64 -8.79
C SER A 33 8.60 -8.77 -7.92
N LEU A 34 8.24 -8.66 -6.64
CA LEU A 34 9.11 -8.09 -5.61
C LEU A 34 10.47 -8.82 -5.58
N PRO A 35 11.53 -8.16 -5.07
CA PRO A 35 12.86 -8.78 -5.01
C PRO A 35 12.84 -10.16 -4.35
N LYS A 36 13.55 -11.12 -4.91
CA LYS A 36 13.54 -12.52 -4.47
C LYS A 36 13.76 -12.69 -2.95
N TRP A 37 14.63 -11.88 -2.35
CA TRP A 37 14.89 -11.91 -0.92
C TRP A 37 13.65 -11.57 -0.08
N VAL A 38 12.74 -10.72 -0.58
CA VAL A 38 11.44 -10.43 0.06
C VAL A 38 10.56 -11.67 0.00
N SER A 39 10.48 -12.31 -1.17
CA SER A 39 9.71 -13.54 -1.36
C SER A 39 10.20 -14.68 -0.46
N GLU A 40 11.52 -14.82 -0.28
CA GLU A 40 12.13 -15.80 0.63
C GLU A 40 11.74 -15.56 2.10
N ILE A 41 11.62 -14.30 2.53
CA ILE A 41 11.09 -13.97 3.87
C ILE A 41 9.60 -14.30 3.91
N GLY A 42 8.85 -13.91 2.88
CA GLY A 42 7.42 -14.16 2.74
C GLY A 42 7.07 -15.64 2.91
N ASN A 43 7.83 -16.55 2.30
CA ASN A 43 7.64 -18.00 2.43
C ASN A 43 7.69 -18.53 3.87
N ASN A 44 8.40 -17.83 4.77
CA ASN A 44 8.50 -18.20 6.18
C ASN A 44 7.58 -17.34 7.08
N ASN A 45 7.19 -16.16 6.60
CA ASN A 45 6.38 -15.19 7.33
C ASN A 45 5.45 -14.47 6.35
N HIS A 46 4.27 -15.04 6.09
CA HIS A 46 3.30 -14.47 5.16
C HIS A 46 2.75 -13.11 5.63
N ASP A 47 2.82 -12.81 6.93
CA ASP A 47 2.34 -11.55 7.49
C ASP A 47 3.14 -10.31 7.03
N ILE A 48 4.20 -10.46 6.21
CA ILE A 48 4.82 -9.28 5.56
C ILE A 48 3.96 -8.72 4.41
N TYR A 49 2.90 -9.42 4.03
CA TYR A 49 1.95 -9.05 2.98
C TYR A 49 0.60 -8.67 3.57
N PHE A 50 -0.18 -7.90 2.83
CA PHE A 50 -1.57 -7.64 3.21
C PHE A 50 -2.37 -8.93 3.20
N THR A 51 -3.19 -9.12 4.23
CA THR A 51 -4.00 -10.34 4.40
C THR A 51 -5.46 -9.97 4.60
N GLU A 52 -6.33 -10.75 3.97
CA GLU A 52 -7.80 -10.67 4.06
C GLU A 52 -8.38 -11.62 5.12
N CYS A 53 -9.71 -11.61 5.28
CA CYS A 53 -10.38 -12.30 6.38
C CYS A 53 -10.24 -13.84 6.34
N GLU A 54 -10.18 -14.44 5.14
CA GLU A 54 -9.98 -15.89 4.98
C GLU A 54 -8.50 -16.29 5.02
N GLY A 55 -7.60 -15.34 5.28
CA GLY A 55 -6.17 -15.58 5.45
C GLY A 55 -5.38 -15.67 4.14
N ARG A 56 -5.96 -15.32 2.99
CA ARG A 56 -5.17 -15.14 1.76
C ARG A 56 -4.32 -13.88 1.86
N TRP A 57 -3.08 -13.95 1.39
CA TRP A 57 -2.15 -12.83 1.37
C TRP A 57 -1.91 -12.30 -0.05
N ASN A 58 -1.68 -11.00 -0.14
CA ASN A 58 -1.42 -10.28 -1.37
C ASN A 58 0.09 -10.01 -1.52
N THR A 59 0.76 -10.71 -2.44
CA THR A 59 2.22 -10.58 -2.67
C THR A 59 2.62 -9.37 -3.51
N GLU A 60 1.68 -8.50 -3.89
CA GLU A 60 1.95 -7.40 -4.80
C GLU A 60 2.81 -6.32 -4.15
N CYS A 61 2.67 -6.10 -2.84
CA CYS A 61 3.45 -5.15 -2.06
C CYS A 61 3.52 -5.60 -0.59
N LEU A 62 4.42 -4.99 0.19
CA LEU A 62 4.50 -5.22 1.64
C LEU A 62 3.28 -4.59 2.33
N THR A 63 2.79 -5.22 3.41
CA THR A 63 1.81 -4.58 4.29
C THR A 63 2.44 -3.38 5.00
N TRP A 64 1.67 -2.32 5.20
CA TRP A 64 2.12 -1.17 5.99
C TRP A 64 2.32 -1.52 7.48
N GLY A 65 1.82 -2.68 7.92
CA GLY A 65 2.11 -3.21 9.25
C GLY A 65 3.61 -3.41 9.52
N VAL A 66 4.43 -3.64 8.48
CA VAL A 66 5.88 -3.83 8.64
C VAL A 66 6.70 -2.54 8.52
N ASP A 67 6.05 -1.39 8.36
CA ASP A 67 6.74 -0.10 8.20
C ASP A 67 7.71 0.22 9.33
N LYS A 68 7.40 -0.21 10.55
CA LYS A 68 8.21 0.03 11.76
C LYS A 68 8.77 -1.25 12.38
N GLU A 69 8.59 -2.40 11.73
CA GLU A 69 8.95 -3.72 12.25
C GLU A 69 10.21 -4.26 11.58
N ARG A 70 11.22 -4.67 12.36
CA ARG A 70 12.54 -5.13 11.84
C ARG A 70 12.51 -6.58 11.34
N VAL A 71 11.59 -6.88 10.44
CA VAL A 71 11.30 -8.24 9.96
C VAL A 71 11.83 -8.51 8.55
N LEU A 72 12.46 -7.51 7.93
CA LEU A 72 13.05 -7.57 6.59
C LEU A 72 14.58 -7.71 6.67
N GLN A 73 15.05 -8.84 7.23
CA GLN A 73 16.48 -9.10 7.52
C GLN A 73 17.12 -8.01 8.39
N GLY A 74 16.42 -7.63 9.47
CA GLY A 74 16.88 -6.59 10.41
C GLY A 74 16.51 -5.16 10.01
N ARG A 75 15.90 -4.94 8.85
CA ARG A 75 15.35 -3.65 8.42
C ARG A 75 13.83 -3.59 8.57
N THR A 76 13.32 -2.37 8.65
CA THR A 76 11.89 -2.04 8.57
C THR A 76 11.45 -1.79 7.13
N GLY A 77 10.13 -1.82 6.86
CA GLY A 77 9.59 -1.49 5.54
C GLY A 77 10.00 -0.09 5.08
N ILE A 78 9.93 0.88 5.98
CA ILE A 78 10.32 2.27 5.71
C ILE A 78 11.81 2.39 5.37
N GLU A 79 12.69 1.70 6.11
CA GLU A 79 14.13 1.69 5.82
C GLU A 79 14.42 1.11 4.43
N VAL A 80 13.71 0.06 4.02
CA VAL A 80 13.87 -0.53 2.68
C VAL A 80 13.51 0.47 1.57
N TYR A 81 12.41 1.22 1.72
CA TYR A 81 12.04 2.26 0.75
C TYR A 81 13.07 3.38 0.72
N TYR A 82 13.49 3.88 1.88
CA TYR A 82 14.47 4.95 2.00
C TYR A 82 15.82 4.58 1.38
N ASP A 83 16.36 3.40 1.71
CA ASP A 83 17.65 2.93 1.19
C ASP A 83 17.61 2.82 -0.35
N PHE A 84 16.50 2.34 -0.90
CA PHE A 84 16.32 2.24 -2.35
C PHE A 84 16.27 3.63 -3.01
N MET A 85 15.43 4.53 -2.50
CA MET A 85 15.31 5.90 -3.03
C MET A 85 16.65 6.63 -2.97
N ARG A 86 17.36 6.52 -1.83
CA ARG A 86 18.67 7.14 -1.62
C ARG A 86 19.70 6.57 -2.60
N SER A 87 19.76 5.25 -2.76
CA SER A 87 20.65 4.59 -3.73
C SER A 87 20.39 5.10 -5.15
N PHE A 88 19.12 5.19 -5.55
CA PHE A 88 18.74 5.74 -6.86
C PHE A 88 19.17 7.20 -7.02
N ARG A 89 18.94 8.05 -6.02
CA ARG A 89 19.35 9.46 -6.06
C ARG A 89 20.87 9.64 -6.18
N THR A 90 21.66 8.79 -5.52
CA THR A 90 23.12 8.82 -5.61
C THR A 90 23.61 8.31 -6.96
N GLU A 91 23.09 7.18 -7.46
CA GLU A 91 23.51 6.60 -8.74
C GLU A 91 23.22 7.51 -9.94
N PHE A 92 22.11 8.27 -9.88
CA PHE A 92 21.67 9.14 -10.96
C PHE A 92 21.83 10.64 -10.65
N GLU A 93 22.75 10.99 -9.75
CA GLU A 93 22.99 12.38 -9.31
C GLU A 93 23.14 13.36 -10.46
N ASP A 94 23.97 13.05 -11.46
CA ASP A 94 24.18 13.88 -12.65
C ASP A 94 22.87 14.23 -13.37
N LEU A 95 21.91 13.29 -13.44
CA LEU A 95 20.63 13.52 -14.12
C LEU A 95 19.68 14.40 -13.31
N PHE A 96 19.79 14.38 -11.98
CA PHE A 96 19.07 15.29 -11.10
C PHE A 96 19.69 16.69 -11.14
N GLU A 97 21.02 16.81 -11.11
CA GLU A 97 21.72 18.10 -11.18
C GLU A 97 21.51 18.81 -12.53
N GLU A 98 21.46 18.05 -13.63
CA GLU A 98 21.13 18.57 -14.96
C GLU A 98 19.63 18.87 -15.14
N GLY A 99 18.78 18.56 -14.16
CA GLY A 99 17.33 18.76 -14.23
C GLY A 99 16.61 17.88 -15.26
N LEU A 100 17.26 16.80 -15.72
CA LEU A 100 16.67 15.86 -16.67
C LEU A 100 15.58 15.01 -16.01
N ILE A 101 15.75 14.61 -14.76
CA ILE A 101 14.67 13.99 -13.98
C ILE A 101 13.83 15.11 -13.38
N SER A 102 12.68 15.39 -14.00
CA SER A 102 11.80 16.48 -13.58
C SER A 102 10.88 16.10 -12.42
N SER A 103 10.53 14.82 -12.31
CA SER A 103 9.63 14.33 -11.27
C SER A 103 9.89 12.86 -10.92
N VAL A 104 9.57 12.51 -9.68
CA VAL A 104 9.63 11.15 -9.15
C VAL A 104 8.26 10.77 -8.60
N GLU A 105 7.67 9.72 -9.15
CA GLU A 105 6.45 9.11 -8.62
C GLU A 105 6.81 8.04 -7.59
N ILE A 106 6.20 8.11 -6.41
CA ILE A 106 6.45 7.17 -5.32
C ILE A 106 5.28 6.19 -5.22
N GLY A 107 5.55 4.90 -5.43
CA GLY A 107 4.55 3.85 -5.22
C GLY A 107 4.33 3.59 -3.73
N LEU A 108 3.07 3.66 -3.28
CA LEU A 108 2.71 3.54 -1.86
C LEU A 108 1.84 2.30 -1.55
N GLY A 109 1.77 1.34 -2.47
CA GLY A 109 0.95 0.15 -2.30
C GLY A 109 0.73 -0.58 -3.62
N SER A 110 -0.32 -1.41 -3.65
CA SER A 110 -0.74 -2.16 -4.84
C SER A 110 -0.90 -1.25 -6.06
N SER A 111 -0.34 -1.68 -7.19
CA SER A 111 -0.31 -0.97 -8.47
C SER A 111 0.36 0.41 -8.40
N GLY A 112 1.17 0.64 -7.36
CA GLY A 112 1.82 1.92 -7.07
C GLY A 112 0.86 2.99 -6.52
N GLU A 113 -0.37 2.62 -6.17
CA GLU A 113 -1.38 3.54 -5.66
C GLU A 113 -1.43 3.50 -4.13
N LEU A 114 -1.73 4.64 -3.51
CA LEU A 114 -2.03 4.72 -2.08
C LEU A 114 -3.41 4.12 -1.80
N LYS A 115 -3.47 2.80 -1.70
CA LYS A 115 -4.67 2.02 -1.40
C LYS A 115 -4.31 0.66 -0.82
N TYR A 116 -5.25 0.11 -0.05
CA TYR A 116 -5.28 -1.31 0.25
C TYR A 116 -5.65 -2.12 -1.01
N PRO A 117 -5.16 -3.37 -1.14
CA PRO A 117 -5.52 -4.26 -2.24
C PRO A 117 -6.92 -4.89 -2.09
N SER A 118 -7.93 -4.09 -1.71
CA SER A 118 -9.29 -4.55 -1.34
C SER A 118 -10.13 -5.10 -2.50
N PHE A 119 -9.68 -4.92 -3.74
CA PHE A 119 -10.43 -5.24 -4.97
C PHE A 119 -9.61 -6.14 -5.89
N ALA A 120 -8.95 -7.14 -5.31
CA ALA A 120 -8.04 -8.03 -6.02
C ALA A 120 -8.81 -8.97 -6.96
N GLU A 121 -8.73 -8.73 -8.27
CA GLU A 121 -9.37 -9.58 -9.30
C GLU A 121 -8.85 -11.03 -9.23
N ARG A 122 -7.58 -11.22 -8.87
CA ARG A 122 -6.97 -12.54 -8.64
C ARG A 122 -7.61 -13.34 -7.50
N ASN A 123 -8.26 -12.64 -6.55
CA ASN A 123 -9.02 -13.26 -5.46
C ASN A 123 -10.52 -13.38 -5.82
N GLY A 124 -10.89 -13.16 -7.08
CA GLY A 124 -12.27 -13.34 -7.56
C GLY A 124 -13.17 -12.13 -7.37
N TRP A 125 -12.64 -10.97 -6.96
CA TRP A 125 -13.40 -9.73 -6.92
C TRP A 125 -13.89 -9.32 -8.32
N ARG A 126 -15.13 -8.83 -8.41
CA ARG A 126 -15.72 -8.27 -9.63
C ARG A 126 -16.49 -7.01 -9.31
N TYR A 127 -16.38 -5.99 -10.16
CA TYR A 127 -17.23 -4.81 -10.07
C TYR A 127 -18.71 -5.20 -10.21
N PRO A 128 -19.64 -4.62 -9.42
CA PRO A 128 -19.50 -3.62 -8.36
C PRO A 128 -19.50 -4.18 -6.91
N GLY A 129 -18.73 -5.24 -6.62
CA GLY A 129 -18.59 -5.80 -5.27
C GLY A 129 -17.92 -4.82 -4.30
N VAL A 130 -18.26 -4.91 -3.01
CA VAL A 130 -17.74 -4.00 -1.95
C VAL A 130 -16.25 -4.18 -1.66
N GLY A 131 -15.65 -5.30 -2.03
CA GLY A 131 -14.27 -5.62 -1.68
C GLY A 131 -14.13 -6.12 -0.23
N GLU A 132 -12.90 -6.28 0.23
CA GLU A 132 -12.61 -6.75 1.61
C GLU A 132 -11.57 -5.90 2.32
N PHE A 133 -11.67 -5.83 3.65
CA PHE A 133 -10.64 -5.23 4.49
C PHE A 133 -9.36 -6.07 4.45
N GLN A 134 -8.24 -5.41 4.18
CA GLN A 134 -6.92 -6.03 4.00
C GLN A 134 -6.02 -5.74 5.21
N CYS A 135 -6.46 -6.11 6.41
CA CYS A 135 -5.75 -5.80 7.67
C CYS A 135 -5.57 -7.01 8.59
N TYR A 136 -5.70 -8.23 8.08
CA TYR A 136 -5.67 -9.45 8.90
C TYR A 136 -4.25 -10.01 9.12
N ASP A 137 -3.22 -9.35 8.59
CA ASP A 137 -1.83 -9.70 8.91
C ASP A 137 -1.54 -9.39 10.38
N LYS A 138 -0.65 -10.16 11.01
CA LYS A 138 -0.39 -10.05 12.45
C LYS A 138 0.07 -8.66 12.88
N TYR A 139 0.74 -7.90 12.02
CA TYR A 139 1.31 -6.60 12.39
C TYR A 139 0.24 -5.52 12.41
N LEU A 140 -0.62 -5.46 11.39
CA LEU A 140 -1.79 -4.59 11.41
C LEU A 140 -2.80 -4.99 12.49
N GLN A 141 -2.95 -6.29 12.78
CA GLN A 141 -3.79 -6.75 13.89
C GLN A 141 -3.24 -6.31 15.25
N GLU A 142 -1.92 -6.35 15.49
CA GLU A 142 -1.36 -5.81 16.73
C GLU A 142 -1.48 -4.28 16.79
N ASN A 143 -1.25 -3.59 15.68
CA ASN A 143 -1.46 -2.14 15.60
C ASN A 143 -2.90 -1.73 15.94
N LEU A 144 -3.90 -2.47 15.44
CA LEU A 144 -5.31 -2.29 15.79
C LEU A 144 -5.59 -2.56 17.27
N ARG A 145 -4.99 -3.61 17.85
CA ARG A 145 -5.12 -3.91 19.29
C ARG A 145 -4.59 -2.77 20.13
N ASP A 146 -3.43 -2.21 19.77
CA ASP A 146 -2.85 -1.10 20.49
C ASP A 146 -3.70 0.17 20.37
N ALA A 147 -4.21 0.48 19.17
CA ALA A 147 -5.14 1.59 18.95
C ALA A 147 -6.42 1.44 19.81
N ALA A 148 -6.97 0.23 19.90
CA ALA A 148 -8.15 -0.07 20.71
C ALA A 148 -7.87 0.04 22.21
N ARG A 149 -6.71 -0.46 22.68
CA ARG A 149 -6.25 -0.33 24.08
C ARG A 149 -6.09 1.13 24.48
N LEU A 150 -5.45 1.95 23.63
CA LEU A 150 -5.25 3.39 23.89
C LEU A 150 -6.56 4.17 24.01
N ARG A 151 -7.62 3.72 23.31
CA ARG A 151 -8.97 4.28 23.43
C ARG A 151 -9.78 3.72 24.61
N GLY A 152 -9.23 2.80 25.39
CA GLY A 152 -9.93 2.15 26.50
C GLY A 152 -10.99 1.13 26.07
N HIS A 153 -10.96 0.68 24.81
CA HIS A 153 -11.97 -0.19 24.21
C HIS A 153 -11.34 -1.46 23.62
N SER A 154 -10.69 -2.29 24.44
CA SER A 154 -10.03 -3.52 23.99
C SER A 154 -10.94 -4.50 23.21
N ILE A 155 -12.26 -4.44 23.43
CA ILE A 155 -13.23 -5.22 22.65
C ILE A 155 -13.34 -4.80 21.18
N TRP A 156 -12.81 -3.63 20.79
CA TRP A 156 -12.77 -3.13 19.41
C TRP A 156 -11.51 -3.55 18.65
N ALA A 157 -10.64 -4.35 19.27
CA ALA A 157 -9.38 -4.81 18.70
C ALA A 157 -9.55 -5.92 17.64
N ARG A 158 -10.48 -5.74 16.70
CA ARG A 158 -10.78 -6.68 15.60
C ARG A 158 -11.34 -5.93 14.40
N ALA A 159 -11.22 -6.53 13.23
CA ALA A 159 -11.93 -6.08 12.04
C ALA A 159 -13.42 -6.49 12.10
N PRO A 160 -14.32 -5.79 11.38
CA PRO A 160 -15.73 -6.16 11.29
C PRO A 160 -15.92 -7.56 10.72
N ASP A 161 -16.80 -8.35 11.34
CA ASP A 161 -17.15 -9.72 10.94
C ASP A 161 -18.42 -9.78 10.07
N ASN A 162 -19.10 -8.66 9.91
CA ASN A 162 -20.35 -8.51 9.16
C ASN A 162 -20.21 -7.63 7.90
N ALA A 163 -18.98 -7.48 7.40
CA ALA A 163 -18.65 -6.69 6.20
C ALA A 163 -18.95 -7.39 4.87
N GLY A 164 -19.38 -8.66 4.90
CA GLY A 164 -19.61 -9.46 3.69
C GLY A 164 -18.30 -10.00 3.10
N ASP A 165 -18.36 -10.36 1.82
CA ASP A 165 -17.24 -10.82 1.00
C ASP A 165 -16.94 -9.82 -0.15
N TYR A 166 -15.89 -10.09 -0.94
CA TYR A 166 -15.52 -9.26 -2.09
C TYR A 166 -16.69 -8.83 -3.00
N ASN A 167 -17.65 -9.72 -3.25
CA ASN A 167 -18.68 -9.54 -4.28
C ASN A 167 -20.06 -9.15 -3.73
N SER A 168 -20.17 -9.08 -2.40
CA SER A 168 -21.37 -8.61 -1.69
C SER A 168 -21.76 -7.20 -2.12
N ARG A 169 -23.06 -6.88 -2.01
CA ARG A 169 -23.59 -5.52 -2.14
C ARG A 169 -23.63 -4.82 -0.78
N PRO A 170 -23.47 -3.48 -0.72
CA PRO A 170 -23.52 -2.77 0.56
C PRO A 170 -24.77 -3.12 1.41
N HIS A 171 -25.95 -3.15 0.79
CA HIS A 171 -27.22 -3.44 1.43
C HIS A 171 -27.40 -4.91 1.88
N GLU A 172 -26.54 -5.83 1.43
CA GLU A 172 -26.54 -7.24 1.83
C GLU A 172 -25.69 -7.47 3.10
N THR A 173 -24.88 -6.49 3.49
CA THR A 173 -23.95 -6.60 4.62
C THR A 173 -24.51 -5.95 5.88
N GLY A 174 -24.12 -6.44 7.06
CA GLY A 174 -24.47 -5.78 8.32
C GLY A 174 -23.65 -4.50 8.55
N PHE A 175 -22.43 -4.46 8.02
CA PHE A 175 -21.54 -3.32 8.21
C PHE A 175 -21.88 -2.13 7.32
N PHE A 176 -22.09 -2.34 6.01
CA PHE A 176 -22.22 -1.26 5.01
C PHE A 176 -23.67 -0.92 4.61
N CYS A 177 -24.68 -1.63 5.11
CA CYS A 177 -26.07 -1.30 4.79
C CYS A 177 -26.49 0.05 5.37
N ASP A 178 -27.65 0.57 4.95
CA ASP A 178 -28.18 1.82 5.49
C ASP A 178 -28.39 1.70 7.01
N ARG A 179 -27.74 2.59 7.78
CA ARG A 179 -27.65 2.54 9.25
C ARG A 179 -26.94 1.29 9.80
N GLY A 180 -26.07 0.70 9.00
CA GLY A 180 -25.19 -0.41 9.38
C GLY A 180 -24.11 0.01 10.37
N ASP A 181 -23.30 -0.98 10.77
CA ASP A 181 -22.32 -0.79 11.83
C ASP A 181 -21.20 0.20 11.49
N TYR A 182 -21.00 0.57 10.23
CA TYR A 182 -20.04 1.60 9.81
C TYR A 182 -20.20 2.94 10.56
N ASP A 183 -21.45 3.32 10.88
CA ASP A 183 -21.78 4.55 11.63
C ASP A 183 -22.00 4.29 13.13
N SER A 184 -21.63 3.11 13.63
CA SER A 184 -21.55 2.86 15.08
C SER A 184 -20.28 3.47 15.66
N SER A 185 -20.18 3.56 16.99
CA SER A 185 -18.95 3.98 17.66
C SER A 185 -17.76 3.06 17.32
N TYR A 186 -18.01 1.76 17.20
CA TYR A 186 -17.00 0.78 16.78
C TYR A 186 -16.62 0.96 15.31
N GLY A 187 -17.61 1.06 14.42
CA GLY A 187 -17.37 1.21 12.97
C GLY A 187 -16.57 2.48 12.65
N ARG A 188 -16.96 3.62 13.23
CA ARG A 188 -16.19 4.87 13.08
C ARG A 188 -14.78 4.76 13.63
N PHE A 189 -14.58 4.08 14.77
CA PHE A 189 -13.24 3.82 15.30
C PHE A 189 -12.41 2.97 14.33
N PHE A 190 -12.95 1.86 13.86
CA PHE A 190 -12.25 0.94 12.96
C PHE A 190 -11.90 1.61 11.63
N LEU A 191 -12.87 2.28 11.01
CA LEU A 191 -12.67 3.01 9.77
C LEU A 191 -11.67 4.16 9.93
N GLN A 192 -11.73 4.91 11.03
CA GLN A 192 -10.74 5.93 11.34
C GLN A 192 -9.34 5.32 11.46
N TRP A 193 -9.19 4.21 12.19
CA TRP A 193 -7.90 3.52 12.33
C TRP A 193 -7.38 3.03 10.97
N TYR A 194 -8.23 2.41 10.17
CA TYR A 194 -7.88 1.86 8.86
C TYR A 194 -7.42 2.96 7.89
N THR A 195 -8.16 4.07 7.83
CA THR A 195 -7.77 5.23 7.00
C THR A 195 -6.55 5.96 7.56
N GLN A 196 -6.42 6.10 8.88
CA GLN A 196 -5.25 6.75 9.48
C GLN A 196 -3.97 5.95 9.21
N THR A 197 -4.04 4.62 9.22
CA THR A 197 -2.89 3.75 8.90
C THR A 197 -2.37 4.01 7.47
N LEU A 198 -3.28 4.18 6.51
CA LEU A 198 -2.96 4.58 5.13
C LEU A 198 -2.28 5.95 5.07
N ILE A 199 -2.81 6.94 5.81
CA ILE A 199 -2.27 8.29 5.85
C ILE A 199 -0.87 8.30 6.49
N ASP A 200 -0.70 7.59 7.60
CA ASP A 200 0.56 7.49 8.32
C ASP A 200 1.64 6.82 7.45
N HIS A 201 1.29 5.77 6.71
CA HIS A 201 2.20 5.17 5.74
C HIS A 201 2.68 6.20 4.71
N ALA A 202 1.74 6.91 4.08
CA ALA A 202 2.07 7.94 3.10
C ALA A 202 2.96 9.04 3.68
N ASP A 203 2.62 9.57 4.86
CA ASP A 203 3.39 10.63 5.51
C ASP A 203 4.82 10.20 5.81
N ASN A 204 5.02 8.99 6.34
CA ASN A 204 6.35 8.46 6.65
C ASN A 204 7.20 8.29 5.38
N VAL A 205 6.66 7.67 4.33
CA VAL A 205 7.41 7.40 3.10
C VAL A 205 7.68 8.70 2.33
N LEU A 206 6.70 9.61 2.23
CA LEU A 206 6.85 10.87 1.50
C LEU A 206 7.75 11.86 2.22
N SER A 207 7.77 11.86 3.55
CA SER A 207 8.76 12.64 4.32
C SER A 207 10.18 12.22 3.97
N LEU A 208 10.44 10.91 3.87
CA LEU A 208 11.74 10.38 3.48
C LEU A 208 12.06 10.62 2.00
N ALA A 209 11.08 10.48 1.11
CA ALA A 209 11.24 10.82 -0.29
C ALA A 209 11.60 12.30 -0.48
N THR A 210 10.99 13.20 0.30
CA THR A 210 11.29 14.64 0.30
C THR A 210 12.73 14.91 0.73
N LEU A 211 13.22 14.20 1.76
CA LEU A 211 14.62 14.29 2.19
C LEU A 211 15.59 13.83 1.11
N VAL A 212 15.25 12.76 0.38
CA VAL A 212 16.10 12.19 -0.67
C VAL A 212 16.10 13.03 -1.94
N PHE A 213 14.93 13.41 -2.45
CA PHE A 213 14.79 14.05 -3.76
C PHE A 213 14.73 15.59 -3.72
N GLN A 214 14.67 16.17 -2.52
CA GLN A 214 14.78 17.61 -2.25
C GLN A 214 13.84 18.45 -3.14
N ALA A 215 14.41 19.21 -4.09
CA ALA A 215 13.68 20.12 -4.97
C ALA A 215 12.94 19.42 -6.13
N THR A 216 13.08 18.11 -6.29
CA THR A 216 12.40 17.36 -7.35
C THR A 216 10.92 17.19 -7.02
N GLU A 217 10.05 17.35 -8.02
CA GLU A 217 8.61 17.14 -7.84
C GLU A 217 8.31 15.69 -7.45
N ILE A 218 7.58 15.50 -6.35
CA ILE A 218 7.12 14.18 -5.89
C ILE A 218 5.66 13.98 -6.30
N ILE A 219 5.39 12.88 -6.98
CA ILE A 219 4.05 12.51 -7.46
C ILE A 219 3.57 11.27 -6.70
N VAL A 220 2.30 11.26 -6.33
CA VAL A 220 1.64 10.10 -5.73
C VAL A 220 0.38 9.78 -6.51
N LYS A 221 0.13 8.49 -6.74
CA LYS A 221 -1.14 8.03 -7.31
C LYS A 221 -2.13 7.72 -6.20
N VAL A 222 -3.24 8.44 -6.20
CA VAL A 222 -4.39 8.16 -5.35
C VAL A 222 -5.54 7.72 -6.24
N ARG A 223 -6.10 6.54 -5.97
CA ARG A 223 -7.26 6.06 -6.72
C ARG A 223 -8.50 6.78 -6.23
N ARG A 224 -9.04 7.67 -7.08
CA ARG A 224 -10.35 8.28 -6.84
C ARG A 224 -11.43 7.26 -7.17
N TRP A 225 -12.09 6.72 -6.17
CA TRP A 225 -13.24 5.84 -6.37
C TRP A 225 -14.47 6.66 -6.80
N ALA A 226 -15.22 6.14 -7.77
CA ALA A 226 -16.59 6.58 -8.05
C ALA A 226 -17.48 6.26 -6.81
N PRO A 227 -18.56 7.01 -6.56
CA PRO A 227 -19.24 7.02 -5.26
C PRO A 227 -19.92 5.67 -4.98
N MET A 228 -19.24 4.83 -4.20
CA MET A 228 -19.83 3.80 -3.36
C MET A 228 -19.69 4.29 -1.90
N PRO A 229 -20.61 3.93 -0.99
CA PRO A 229 -20.88 4.66 0.26
C PRO A 229 -19.84 4.36 1.36
N ILE A 230 -18.56 4.46 1.04
CA ILE A 230 -17.52 4.70 2.04
C ILE A 230 -17.30 6.22 2.01
N TYR A 231 -18.32 6.95 2.48
CA TYR A 231 -18.11 8.32 2.93
C TYR A 231 -17.36 8.21 4.26
N LEU A 232 -16.05 8.46 4.20
CA LEU A 232 -15.33 9.10 5.30
C LEU A 232 -14.99 10.52 4.85
#